data_AF-A0A9Q9XYV2-F1
#
_entry.id   AF-A0A9Q9XYV2-F1
#
_cell.length_a   1.000
_cell.length_b   1.000
_cell.length_c   1.000
_cell.angle_alpha   90.00
_cell.angle_beta   90.00
_cell.angle_gamma   90.00
#
_symmetry.space_group_name_H-M   'P 1'
#
loop_
_entity.id
_entity.type
_entity.pdbx_description
1 polymer ?
#
loop_
_entity_poly.entity_id
_entity_poly.type
_entity_poly.pdbx_seq_one_letter_code
_entity_poly.pdbx_strand_id
1 'polypeptide(L)'
;MKVELAVTASQLEDWVNDVKEWADATTTSTTNDVDALEAELRCWCIKRRSQHLYKDTDGNKGHARIRPKIREEKGILTSVVEKYNKMVLNTETLCSETMLSGETAWPWQLPHSDSVDLRTKRKAFDIIMSVRRLQEEQKILVTEMDNHRKYLSTRAETLRELSCLFASETLENSQCGLSEEGLKGLQSIIHRKQRKIRDLRV
;
A
#
# COMPACT_ATOMS: atom_id res chain seq x y z
N MET A 1 19.88 2.80 1.67
CA MET A 1 19.91 3.06 0.21
C MET A 1 20.75 4.26 -0.21
N LYS A 2 20.45 5.52 0.15
CA LYS A 2 21.31 6.68 -0.21
C LYS A 2 22.74 6.56 0.32
N VAL A 3 22.88 6.13 1.58
CA VAL A 3 24.18 5.89 2.25
C VAL A 3 24.86 4.61 1.76
N GLU A 4 24.07 3.57 1.43
CA GLU A 4 24.59 2.27 0.99
C GLU A 4 25.05 2.26 -0.47
N LEU A 5 24.44 3.10 -1.31
CA LEU A 5 24.76 3.19 -2.74
C LEU A 5 25.53 4.47 -3.11
N ALA A 6 25.78 5.37 -2.14
CA ALA A 6 26.40 6.68 -2.35
C ALA A 6 25.75 7.51 -3.49
N VAL A 7 24.41 7.50 -3.55
CA VAL A 7 23.63 8.13 -4.64
C VAL A 7 23.02 9.45 -4.18
N THR A 8 23.10 10.47 -5.03
CA THR A 8 22.50 11.80 -4.81
C THR A 8 20.98 11.79 -4.99
N ALA A 9 20.29 12.79 -4.44
CA ALA A 9 18.83 12.86 -4.55
C ALA A 9 18.32 13.05 -6.00
N SER A 10 19.07 13.76 -6.84
CA SER A 10 18.74 13.98 -8.25
C SER A 10 18.84 12.69 -9.06
N GLN A 11 19.93 11.94 -8.90
CA GLN A 11 20.11 10.62 -9.54
C GLN A 11 18.99 9.65 -9.20
N LEU A 12 18.47 9.75 -7.98
CA LEU A 12 17.39 8.90 -7.53
C LEU A 12 16.04 9.26 -8.18
N GLU A 13 15.82 10.54 -8.46
CA GLU A 13 14.65 11.02 -9.20
C GLU A 13 14.74 10.67 -10.68
N ASP A 14 15.94 10.74 -11.26
CA ASP A 14 16.20 10.30 -12.63
C ASP A 14 15.88 8.80 -12.78
N TRP A 15 16.30 7.96 -11.83
CA TRP A 15 15.94 6.53 -11.83
C TRP A 15 14.43 6.28 -11.72
N VAL A 16 13.70 7.16 -11.03
CA VAL A 16 12.24 7.07 -10.95
C VAL A 16 11.60 7.38 -12.29
N ASN A 17 12.14 8.37 -13.02
CA ASN A 17 11.65 8.72 -14.35
C ASN A 17 12.00 7.63 -15.37
N ASP A 18 13.22 7.08 -15.34
CA ASP A 18 13.64 5.97 -16.19
C ASP A 18 12.69 4.77 -16.07
N VAL A 19 12.30 4.40 -14.83
CA VAL A 19 11.39 3.27 -14.59
C VAL A 19 9.97 3.57 -15.11
N LYS A 20 9.52 4.83 -15.04
CA LYS A 20 8.22 5.24 -15.58
C LYS A 20 8.22 5.22 -17.10
N GLU A 21 9.23 5.79 -17.73
CA GLU A 21 9.39 5.79 -19.19
C GLU A 21 9.52 4.36 -19.73
N TRP A 22 10.24 3.50 -19.03
CA TRP A 22 10.31 2.07 -19.36
C TRP A 22 8.94 1.39 -19.27
N ALA A 23 8.14 1.69 -18.24
CA ALA A 23 6.79 1.15 -18.11
C ALA A 23 5.89 1.63 -19.26
N ASP A 24 5.97 2.90 -19.63
CA ASP A 24 5.17 3.50 -20.70
C ASP A 24 5.58 2.98 -22.09
N ALA A 25 6.87 2.72 -22.31
CA ALA A 25 7.40 2.15 -23.56
C ALA A 25 7.03 0.66 -23.75
N THR A 26 6.80 -0.08 -22.66
CA THR A 26 6.39 -1.49 -22.71
C THR A 26 4.94 -1.64 -23.19
N THR A 27 4.11 -0.62 -22.99
CA THR A 27 2.71 -0.62 -23.47
C THR A 27 2.58 -0.59 -25.00
N THR A 28 3.66 -0.29 -25.73
CA THR A 28 3.67 -0.09 -27.19
C THR A 28 4.41 -1.19 -27.96
N SER A 29 4.88 -2.27 -27.32
CA SER A 29 5.92 -3.15 -27.90
C SER A 29 5.47 -4.58 -28.28
N THR A 30 6.39 -5.34 -28.89
CA THR A 30 6.20 -6.38 -29.93
C THR A 30 5.97 -7.78 -29.34
N THR A 31 5.63 -8.79 -30.16
CA THR A 31 5.33 -10.19 -29.74
C THR A 31 6.38 -10.85 -28.84
N ASN A 32 7.65 -10.45 -28.92
CA ASN A 32 8.71 -10.98 -28.07
C ASN A 32 8.63 -10.47 -26.62
N ASP A 33 8.10 -9.26 -26.42
CA ASP A 33 7.90 -8.67 -25.09
C ASP A 33 6.71 -9.31 -24.37
N VAL A 34 5.75 -9.84 -25.13
CA VAL A 34 4.60 -10.59 -24.59
C VAL A 34 5.05 -11.91 -23.96
N ASP A 35 5.95 -12.65 -24.61
CA ASP A 35 6.49 -13.91 -24.07
C ASP A 35 7.37 -13.64 -22.82
N ALA A 36 8.11 -12.53 -22.81
CA ALA A 36 8.89 -12.07 -21.65
C ALA A 36 7.99 -11.70 -20.46
N LEU A 37 6.93 -10.93 -20.69
CA LEU A 37 5.91 -10.60 -19.69
C LEU A 37 5.19 -11.83 -19.16
N GLU A 38 4.87 -12.79 -20.04
CA GLU A 38 4.25 -14.05 -19.61
C GLU A 38 5.20 -14.83 -18.69
N ALA A 39 6.49 -14.95 -19.04
CA ALA A 39 7.48 -15.62 -18.18
C ALA A 39 7.60 -14.96 -16.80
N GLU A 40 7.65 -13.62 -16.74
CA GLU A 40 7.67 -12.89 -15.46
C GLU A 40 6.40 -13.12 -14.63
N LEU A 41 5.23 -13.06 -15.26
CA LEU A 41 3.95 -13.29 -14.62
C LEU A 41 3.86 -14.71 -14.03
N ARG A 42 4.29 -15.72 -14.79
CA ARG A 42 4.32 -17.12 -14.32
C ARG A 42 5.25 -17.28 -13.13
N CYS A 43 6.44 -16.69 -13.18
CA CYS A 43 7.37 -16.68 -12.05
C CYS A 43 6.77 -16.03 -10.79
N TRP A 44 6.08 -14.89 -10.94
CA TRP A 44 5.39 -14.24 -9.82
C TRP A 44 4.28 -15.12 -9.24
N CYS A 45 3.45 -15.71 -10.11
CA CYS A 45 2.39 -16.66 -9.73
C CYS A 45 2.92 -17.87 -8.96
N ILE A 46 4.03 -18.45 -9.40
CA ILE A 46 4.70 -19.58 -8.72
C ILE A 46 5.21 -19.16 -7.35
N LYS A 47 5.91 -18.01 -7.25
CA LYS A 47 6.43 -17.50 -5.97
C LYS A 47 5.32 -17.23 -4.97
N ARG A 48 4.25 -16.53 -5.40
CA ARG A 48 3.08 -16.24 -4.56
C ARG A 48 2.40 -17.51 -4.05
N ARG A 49 2.18 -18.50 -4.92
CA ARG A 49 1.56 -19.77 -4.52
C ARG A 49 2.48 -20.62 -3.64
N SER A 50 3.79 -20.59 -3.87
CA SER A 50 4.77 -21.26 -3.01
C SER A 50 4.83 -20.62 -1.62
N GLN A 51 4.75 -19.29 -1.54
CA GLN A 51 4.62 -18.59 -0.26
C GLN A 51 3.33 -19.01 0.46
N HIS A 52 2.20 -19.01 -0.25
CA HIS A 52 0.91 -19.41 0.32
C HIS A 52 0.91 -20.88 0.79
N LEU A 53 1.64 -21.76 0.08
CA LEU A 53 1.81 -23.16 0.46
C LEU A 53 2.53 -23.32 1.80
N TYR A 54 3.59 -22.54 2.05
CA TYR A 54 4.46 -22.75 3.22
C TYR A 54 4.23 -21.77 4.37
N LYS A 55 3.61 -20.61 4.14
CA LYS A 55 3.36 -19.59 5.18
C LYS A 55 1.92 -19.51 5.64
N ASP A 56 0.95 -19.69 4.74
CA ASP A 56 -0.46 -19.36 5.01
C ASP A 56 -1.36 -20.60 5.10
N THR A 57 -0.89 -21.74 4.62
CA THR A 57 -1.68 -22.98 4.56
C THR A 57 -1.06 -24.04 5.46
N ASP A 58 -1.69 -24.30 6.60
CA ASP A 58 -1.25 -25.37 7.52
C ASP A 58 -1.90 -26.74 7.21
N GLY A 59 -2.96 -26.75 6.39
CA GLY A 59 -3.73 -27.95 6.08
C GLY A 59 -3.24 -28.76 4.88
N ASN A 60 -3.09 -30.08 5.04
CA ASN A 60 -2.71 -31.01 3.95
C ASN A 60 -3.67 -30.95 2.74
N LYS A 61 -4.96 -30.66 2.96
CA LYS A 61 -5.94 -30.43 1.87
C LYS A 61 -5.63 -29.17 1.05
N GLY A 62 -5.20 -28.10 1.71
CA GLY A 62 -4.79 -26.87 1.03
C GLY A 62 -3.50 -27.08 0.24
N HIS A 63 -2.54 -27.80 0.82
CA HIS A 63 -1.30 -28.21 0.13
C HIS A 63 -1.58 -29.03 -1.12
N ALA A 64 -2.47 -30.03 -1.02
CA ALA A 64 -2.87 -30.89 -2.14
C ALA A 64 -3.54 -30.11 -3.29
N ARG A 65 -4.20 -28.99 -3.00
CA ARG A 65 -4.80 -28.10 -4.02
C ARG A 65 -3.80 -27.14 -4.65
N ILE A 66 -2.80 -26.68 -3.89
CA ILE A 66 -1.82 -25.68 -4.34
C ILE A 66 -0.69 -26.33 -5.16
N ARG A 67 -0.19 -27.49 -4.75
CA ARG A 67 0.93 -28.18 -5.43
C ARG A 67 0.67 -28.47 -6.92
N PRO A 68 -0.52 -28.94 -7.35
CA PRO A 68 -0.82 -29.15 -8.77
C PRO A 68 -0.77 -27.85 -9.56
N LYS A 69 -1.31 -26.75 -9.02
CA LYS A 69 -1.26 -25.42 -9.66
C LYS A 69 0.17 -24.92 -9.81
N ILE A 70 1.03 -25.16 -8.81
CA ILE A 70 2.46 -24.83 -8.92
C ILE A 70 3.12 -25.64 -10.04
N ARG A 71 2.80 -26.93 -10.18
CA ARG A 71 3.36 -27.77 -11.26
C ARG A 71 2.89 -27.33 -12.65
N GLU A 72 1.61 -27.01 -12.80
CA GLU A 72 1.04 -26.52 -14.04
C GLU A 72 1.75 -25.24 -14.50
N GLU A 73 1.89 -24.26 -13.60
CA GLU A 73 2.53 -22.99 -13.90
C GLU A 73 4.03 -23.15 -14.17
N LYS A 74 4.71 -24.08 -13.49
CA LYS A 74 6.10 -24.45 -13.81
C LYS A 74 6.21 -25.05 -15.21
N GLY A 75 5.25 -25.89 -15.63
CA GLY A 75 5.21 -26.45 -16.97
C GLY A 75 5.03 -25.37 -18.04
N ILE A 76 4.11 -24.42 -17.80
CA ILE A 76 3.90 -23.28 -18.70
C ILE A 76 5.17 -22.42 -18.77
N LEU A 77 5.78 -22.09 -17.63
CA LEU A 77 7.03 -21.32 -17.59
C LEU A 77 8.13 -21.99 -18.41
N THR A 78 8.34 -23.30 -18.25
CA THR A 78 9.34 -24.03 -19.04
C THR A 78 9.04 -23.96 -20.53
N SER A 79 7.78 -24.10 -20.95
CA SER A 79 7.41 -24.00 -22.37
C SER A 79 7.67 -22.60 -22.95
N VAL A 80 7.38 -21.55 -22.19
CA VAL A 80 7.62 -20.15 -22.59
C VAL A 80 9.13 -19.88 -22.68
N VAL A 81 9.91 -20.35 -21.69
CA VAL A 81 11.37 -20.22 -21.67
C VAL A 81 12.01 -20.98 -22.84
N GLU A 82 11.55 -22.19 -23.15
CA GLU A 82 12.02 -22.95 -24.30
C GLU A 82 11.70 -22.25 -25.63
N LYS A 83 10.51 -21.66 -25.75
CA LYS A 83 10.11 -20.87 -26.93
C LYS A 83 11.01 -19.64 -27.09
N TYR A 84 11.27 -18.93 -26.01
CA TYR A 84 12.19 -17.78 -26.00
C TYR A 84 13.62 -18.17 -26.36
N ASN A 85 14.16 -19.23 -25.74
CA ASN A 85 15.51 -19.75 -26.03
C ASN A 85 15.68 -20.19 -27.49
N LYS A 86 14.63 -20.69 -28.15
CA LYS A 86 14.66 -21.00 -29.59
C LYS A 86 14.71 -19.74 -30.46
N MET A 87 14.09 -18.64 -30.02
CA MET A 87 14.09 -17.38 -30.75
C MET A 87 15.39 -16.58 -30.56
N VAL A 88 16.03 -16.70 -29.39
CA VAL A 88 17.24 -15.97 -29.02
C VAL A 88 18.42 -16.94 -28.89
N LEU A 89 19.07 -17.25 -30.01
CA LEU A 89 20.13 -18.27 -30.12
C LEU A 89 21.50 -17.88 -29.51
N ASN A 90 21.72 -16.60 -29.20
CA ASN A 90 23.08 -16.04 -29.00
C ASN A 90 23.37 -15.54 -27.57
N THR A 91 22.44 -15.73 -26.64
CA THR A 91 22.58 -15.32 -25.23
C THR A 91 22.50 -16.55 -24.34
N GLU A 92 23.20 -16.54 -23.20
CA GLU A 92 23.20 -17.64 -22.22
C GLU A 92 21.80 -18.25 -22.05
N THR A 93 21.68 -19.56 -22.26
CA THR A 93 20.40 -20.27 -22.27
C THR A 93 19.67 -20.06 -20.95
N LEU A 94 18.45 -19.51 -20.99
CA LEU A 94 17.68 -19.29 -19.78
C LEU A 94 17.22 -20.62 -19.18
N CYS A 95 17.40 -20.77 -17.87
CA CYS A 95 16.90 -21.91 -17.12
C CYS A 95 15.79 -21.48 -16.16
N SER A 96 14.62 -22.12 -16.25
CA SER A 96 13.44 -21.85 -15.40
C SER A 96 13.76 -21.86 -13.90
N GLU A 97 14.65 -22.74 -13.44
CA GLU A 97 15.05 -22.85 -12.03
C GLU A 97 15.83 -21.62 -11.56
N THR A 98 16.78 -21.18 -12.39
CA THR A 98 17.57 -19.97 -12.18
C THR A 98 16.67 -18.73 -12.13
N MET A 99 15.62 -18.66 -12.95
CA MET A 99 14.68 -17.52 -12.93
C MET A 99 13.81 -17.49 -11.66
N LEU A 100 13.42 -18.67 -11.16
CA LEU A 100 12.63 -18.80 -9.94
C LEU A 100 13.44 -18.46 -8.68
N SER A 101 14.77 -18.62 -8.69
CA SER A 101 15.64 -18.21 -7.58
C SER A 101 15.55 -16.70 -7.30
N GLY A 102 15.34 -15.89 -8.34
CA GLY A 102 15.37 -14.42 -8.26
C GLY A 102 16.77 -13.82 -8.06
N GLU A 103 17.83 -14.63 -8.17
CA GLU A 103 19.23 -14.19 -8.11
C GLU A 103 19.72 -13.68 -9.47
N THR A 104 19.22 -14.25 -10.56
CA THR A 104 19.62 -13.89 -11.93
C THR A 104 18.71 -12.81 -12.51
N ALA A 105 19.33 -11.76 -13.06
CA ALA A 105 18.64 -10.73 -13.82
C ALA A 105 18.12 -11.32 -15.14
N TRP A 106 16.89 -10.95 -15.53
CA TRP A 106 16.30 -11.46 -16.76
C TRP A 106 16.97 -10.81 -17.98
N PRO A 107 17.14 -11.49 -19.13
CA PRO A 107 17.84 -10.94 -20.28
C PRO A 107 17.24 -9.63 -20.82
N TRP A 108 15.91 -9.49 -20.74
CA TRP A 108 15.20 -8.26 -21.09
C TRP A 108 15.17 -7.21 -19.95
N GLN A 109 15.68 -7.55 -18.76
CA GLN A 109 15.96 -6.61 -17.68
C GLN A 109 17.42 -6.14 -17.68
N LEU A 110 18.31 -6.80 -18.43
CA LEU A 110 19.70 -6.40 -18.55
C LEU A 110 19.81 -5.06 -19.29
N PRO A 111 20.65 -4.13 -18.80
CA PRO A 111 20.84 -2.85 -19.45
C PRO A 111 21.40 -3.06 -20.85
N HIS A 112 20.67 -2.56 -21.85
CA HIS A 112 21.16 -2.55 -23.24
C HIS A 112 22.26 -1.48 -23.43
N SER A 113 22.45 -0.56 -22.46
CA SER A 113 23.48 0.49 -22.49
C SER A 113 23.80 1.17 -21.15
N ASP A 114 23.02 0.96 -20.10
CA ASP A 114 23.11 1.74 -18.85
C ASP A 114 24.08 1.16 -17.80
N SER A 115 24.74 2.04 -17.06
CA SER A 115 25.67 1.68 -15.98
C SER A 115 25.03 1.03 -14.74
N VAL A 116 23.69 1.11 -14.61
CA VAL A 116 22.94 0.58 -13.46
C VAL A 116 21.80 -0.32 -13.93
N ASP A 117 21.79 -1.55 -13.43
CA ASP A 117 20.75 -2.56 -13.71
C ASP A 117 19.34 -2.05 -13.35
N LEU A 118 18.37 -2.33 -14.23
CA LEU A 118 16.96 -1.95 -14.07
C LEU A 118 16.38 -2.51 -12.76
N ARG A 119 16.86 -3.67 -12.29
CA ARG A 119 16.46 -4.23 -10.99
C ARG A 119 16.80 -3.30 -9.82
N THR A 120 17.94 -2.63 -9.87
CA THR A 120 18.38 -1.68 -8.84
C THR A 120 17.55 -0.40 -8.91
N LYS A 121 17.30 0.11 -10.12
CA LYS A 121 16.41 1.26 -10.34
C LYS A 121 14.98 0.95 -9.84
N ARG A 122 14.46 -0.26 -10.09
CA ARG A 122 13.13 -0.71 -9.60
C ARG A 122 13.06 -0.79 -8.07
N LYS A 123 14.07 -1.38 -7.41
CA LYS A 123 14.13 -1.39 -5.94
C LYS A 123 14.15 0.03 -5.36
N ALA A 124 14.90 0.93 -6.01
CA ALA A 124 14.92 2.32 -5.62
C ALA A 124 13.56 2.98 -5.79
N PHE A 125 12.91 2.77 -6.93
CA PHE A 125 11.55 3.23 -7.22
C PHE A 125 10.56 2.76 -6.14
N ASP A 126 10.53 1.48 -5.80
CA ASP A 126 9.61 0.92 -4.80
C ASP A 126 9.78 1.59 -3.42
N ILE A 127 11.03 1.80 -3.00
CA ILE A 127 11.34 2.48 -1.73
C ILE A 127 10.89 3.94 -1.76
N ILE A 128 11.17 4.67 -2.84
CA ILE A 128 10.78 6.08 -2.97
C ILE A 128 9.26 6.23 -2.99
N MET A 129 8.57 5.38 -3.75
CA MET A 129 7.11 5.39 -3.81
C MET A 129 6.49 5.06 -2.44
N SER A 130 7.08 4.11 -1.71
CA SER A 130 6.68 3.82 -0.33
C SER A 130 6.85 5.03 0.59
N VAL A 131 7.99 5.74 0.50
CA VAL A 131 8.23 6.97 1.28
C VAL A 131 7.23 8.06 0.92
N ARG A 132 6.98 8.30 -0.37
CA ARG A 132 5.98 9.28 -0.84
C ARG A 132 4.59 8.95 -0.32
N ARG A 133 4.22 7.67 -0.35
CA ARG A 133 2.94 7.20 0.19
C ARG A 133 2.82 7.46 1.69
N LEU A 134 3.88 7.18 2.46
CA LEU A 134 3.90 7.46 3.90
C LEU A 134 3.80 8.97 4.20
N GLN A 135 4.45 9.82 3.40
CA GLN A 135 4.35 11.28 3.54
C GLN A 135 2.92 11.77 3.27
N GLU A 136 2.25 11.21 2.26
CA GLU A 136 0.83 11.49 1.98
C GLU A 136 -0.07 11.08 3.16
N GLU A 137 0.10 9.85 3.66
CA GLU A 137 -0.67 9.34 4.80
C GLU A 137 -0.45 10.17 6.07
N GLN A 138 0.79 10.59 6.35
CA GLN A 138 1.09 11.49 7.46
C GLN A 138 0.32 12.81 7.34
N LYS A 139 0.31 13.43 6.15
CA LYS A 139 -0.41 14.68 5.90
C LYS A 139 -1.92 14.51 6.11
N ILE A 140 -2.49 13.40 5.65
CA ILE A 140 -3.91 13.07 5.83
C ILE A 140 -4.22 12.95 7.32
N LEU A 141 -3.44 12.15 8.06
CA LEU A 141 -3.65 11.92 9.49
C LEU A 141 -3.58 13.23 10.30
N VAL A 142 -2.58 14.08 10.05
CA VAL A 142 -2.47 15.38 10.74
C VAL A 142 -3.69 16.25 10.47
N THR A 143 -4.16 16.27 9.22
CA THR A 143 -5.35 17.04 8.82
C THR A 143 -6.62 16.51 9.50
N GLU A 144 -6.77 15.19 9.57
CA GLU A 144 -7.90 14.54 10.23
C GLU A 144 -7.89 14.76 11.75
N MET A 145 -6.72 14.68 12.38
CA MET A 145 -6.54 14.99 13.80
C MET A 145 -6.88 16.44 14.12
N ASP A 146 -6.46 17.40 13.28
CA ASP A 146 -6.81 18.82 13.46
C ASP A 146 -8.32 19.05 13.29
N ASN A 147 -8.93 18.41 12.28
CA ASN A 147 -10.39 18.45 12.09
C ASN A 147 -11.13 17.85 13.29
N HIS A 148 -10.66 16.72 13.83
CA HIS A 148 -11.24 16.10 15.02
C HIS A 148 -11.12 17.00 16.25
N ARG A 149 -9.94 17.62 16.44
CA ARG A 149 -9.71 18.59 17.52
C ARG A 149 -10.64 19.80 17.41
N LYS A 150 -10.82 20.36 16.21
CA LYS A 150 -11.76 21.48 15.97
C LYS A 150 -13.19 21.07 16.27
N TYR A 151 -13.62 19.90 15.79
CA TYR A 151 -14.95 19.37 16.08
C TYR A 151 -15.19 19.20 17.60
N LEU A 152 -14.23 18.62 18.34
CA LEU A 152 -14.29 18.53 19.80
C LEU A 152 -14.25 19.90 20.49
N SER A 153 -13.63 20.89 19.87
CA SER A 153 -13.58 22.27 20.34
C SER A 153 -14.94 22.93 20.27
N THR A 154 -15.52 22.97 19.07
CA THR A 154 -16.87 23.50 18.83
C THR A 154 -17.92 22.77 19.67
N ARG A 155 -17.85 21.44 19.77
CA ARG A 155 -18.82 20.67 20.58
C ARG A 155 -18.71 20.95 22.07
N ALA A 156 -17.52 21.26 22.60
CA ALA A 156 -17.39 21.66 23.99
C ALA A 156 -17.94 23.07 24.23
N GLU A 157 -17.74 23.97 23.26
CA GLU A 157 -18.27 25.34 23.31
C GLU A 157 -19.79 25.33 23.32
N THR A 158 -20.44 24.58 22.42
CA THR A 158 -21.91 24.46 22.41
C THR A 158 -22.45 23.84 23.68
N LEU A 159 -21.80 22.81 24.24
CA LEU A 159 -22.21 22.24 25.53
C LEU A 159 -22.00 23.21 26.70
N ARG A 160 -20.99 24.09 26.64
CA ARG A 160 -20.76 25.13 27.65
C ARG A 160 -21.83 26.21 27.55
N GLU A 161 -22.16 26.67 26.35
CA GLU A 161 -23.25 27.62 26.11
C GLU A 161 -24.59 27.08 26.61
N LEU A 162 -24.94 25.84 26.26
CA LEU A 162 -26.13 25.17 26.78
C LEU A 162 -26.10 25.11 28.31
N SER A 163 -24.98 24.73 28.91
CA SER A 163 -24.85 24.68 30.37
C SER A 163 -25.00 26.06 31.03
N CYS A 164 -24.53 27.14 30.39
CA CYS A 164 -24.73 28.50 30.86
C CYS A 164 -26.21 28.89 30.79
N LEU A 165 -26.89 28.58 29.67
CA LEU A 165 -28.33 28.86 29.50
C LEU A 165 -29.20 28.16 30.55
N PHE A 166 -28.83 26.96 31.00
CA PHE A 166 -29.52 26.26 32.10
C PHE A 166 -29.13 26.75 33.50
N ALA A 167 -27.98 27.42 33.66
CA ALA A 167 -27.51 27.92 34.94
C ALA A 167 -27.99 29.36 35.23
N SER A 168 -28.11 30.19 34.20
CA SER A 168 -28.90 31.41 34.26
C SER A 168 -30.37 30.99 34.25
N GLU A 169 -31.11 31.24 35.32
CA GLU A 169 -32.56 31.00 35.53
C GLU A 169 -33.50 31.62 34.45
N THR A 170 -33.01 31.96 33.27
CA THR A 170 -33.74 32.55 32.14
C THR A 170 -34.56 31.55 31.32
N LEU A 171 -34.43 30.24 31.54
CA LEU A 171 -35.39 29.30 30.99
C LEU A 171 -36.60 29.26 31.92
N GLU A 172 -37.47 30.28 31.83
CA GLU A 172 -38.80 30.13 32.38
C GLU A 172 -39.38 28.81 31.84
N ASN A 173 -40.00 28.03 32.72
CA ASN A 173 -40.57 26.70 32.44
C ASN A 173 -41.51 26.66 31.21
N SER A 174 -41.85 27.82 30.63
CA SER A 174 -42.68 28.00 29.44
C SER A 174 -41.99 27.64 28.11
N GLN A 175 -40.65 27.74 27.98
CA GLN A 175 -40.02 27.71 26.64
C GLN A 175 -39.55 26.32 26.18
N CYS A 176 -39.39 25.36 27.09
CA CYS A 176 -38.90 24.01 26.76
C CYS A 176 -39.96 22.91 26.91
N GLY A 177 -41.10 23.19 27.55
CA GLY A 177 -42.19 22.22 27.73
C GLY A 177 -41.79 20.97 28.54
N LEU A 178 -40.64 21.00 29.22
CA LEU A 178 -40.12 19.90 30.02
C LEU A 178 -40.51 20.07 31.48
N SER A 179 -40.85 18.95 32.14
CA SER A 179 -40.96 18.88 33.60
C SER A 179 -39.62 19.25 34.27
N GLU A 180 -39.66 19.73 35.52
CA GLU A 180 -38.48 20.03 36.33
C GLU A 180 -37.49 18.84 36.40
N GLU A 181 -38.02 17.62 36.48
CA GLU A 181 -37.21 16.39 36.45
C GLU A 181 -36.57 16.15 35.08
N GLY A 182 -37.28 16.49 34.00
CA GLY A 182 -36.75 16.46 32.64
C GLY A 182 -35.60 17.44 32.43
N LEU A 183 -35.70 18.65 33.01
CA LEU A 183 -34.64 19.66 32.99
C LEU A 183 -33.39 19.18 33.77
N LYS A 184 -33.58 18.64 34.98
CA LYS A 184 -32.48 18.05 35.78
C LYS A 184 -31.81 16.86 35.07
N GLY A 185 -32.60 16.04 34.38
CA GLY A 185 -32.11 14.93 33.55
C GLY A 185 -31.25 15.43 32.38
N LEU A 186 -31.73 16.45 31.66
CA LEU A 186 -31.01 17.06 30.53
C LEU A 186 -29.69 17.72 30.99
N GLN A 187 -29.71 18.44 32.10
CA GLN A 187 -28.50 19.03 32.71
C GLN A 187 -27.47 17.95 33.08
N SER A 188 -27.93 16.82 33.63
CA SER A 188 -27.07 15.67 33.95
C SER A 188 -26.42 15.07 32.70
N ILE A 189 -27.16 15.00 31.58
CA ILE A 189 -26.64 14.53 30.29
C ILE A 189 -25.59 15.50 29.73
N ILE A 190 -25.85 16.81 29.77
CA ILE A 190 -24.91 17.85 29.31
C ILE A 190 -23.60 17.75 30.09
N HIS A 191 -23.64 17.69 31.42
CA HIS A 191 -22.45 17.52 32.24
C HIS A 191 -21.72 16.20 32.00
N ARG A 192 -22.44 15.11 31.74
CA ARG A 192 -21.83 13.83 31.36
C ARG A 192 -21.10 13.94 30.01
N LYS A 193 -21.69 14.62 29.02
CA LYS A 193 -21.07 14.82 27.70
C LYS A 193 -19.87 15.77 27.77
N GLN A 194 -19.94 16.84 28.59
CA GLN A 194 -18.80 17.72 28.85
C GLN A 194 -17.61 16.97 29.47
N ARG A 195 -17.86 16.10 30.46
CA ARG A 195 -16.82 15.23 31.04
C ARG A 195 -16.16 14.36 29.97
N LYS A 196 -16.96 13.65 29.16
CA LYS A 196 -16.43 12.82 28.07
C LYS A 196 -15.56 13.60 27.07
N ILE A 197 -15.93 14.83 26.72
CA ILE A 197 -15.10 15.64 25.81
C ILE A 197 -13.81 16.09 26.48
N ARG A 198 -13.85 16.39 27.79
CA ARG A 198 -12.66 16.71 28.57
C ARG A 198 -11.68 15.54 28.60
N ASP A 199 -12.20 14.32 28.81
CA ASP A 199 -11.40 13.10 28.85
C ASP A 199 -10.75 12.79 27.48
N LEU A 200 -11.39 13.17 26.38
CA LEU A 200 -10.88 13.00 25.01
C LEU A 200 -9.89 14.09 24.55
N ARG A 201 -9.67 15.13 25.35
CA ARG A 201 -8.69 16.20 25.04
C ARG A 201 -7.32 15.99 25.69
N VAL A 202 -7.19 14.99 26.56
CA VAL A 202 -5.93 14.54 27.20
C VAL A 202 -5.19 13.62 26.24
#